data_AF-A0A0K1FGY3-F1
#
_entry.id   AF-A0A0K1FGY3-F1
#
_cell.length_a   1.000
_cell.length_b   1.000
_cell.length_c   1.000
_cell.angle_alpha   90.00
_cell.angle_beta   90.00
_cell.angle_gamma   90.00
#
_symmetry.space_group_name_H-M   'P 1'
#
loop_
_entity.id
_entity.type
_entity.pdbx_description
1 polymer ?
#
loop_
_entity_poly.entity_id
_entity_poly.type
_entity_poly.pdbx_seq_one_letter_code
_entity_poly.pdbx_strand_id
1 'polypeptide(L)'
;MVDAEELIRQPHGREQQVKMEIVSMIHGGESPYDVIYHVAQWLEKASGEPGYAQYVLNAMRAVYGCALQHVRPMEDELRDVEARLVRIRAAYEDPVFTEEEKKRIRFAIDLHVKNIARLKECIARAKANGEPAEIVKN
;
A
#
# COMPACT_ATOMS: atom_id res chain seq x y z
N MET A 1 -29.47 30.32 -4.21
CA MET A 1 -28.06 29.88 -4.28
C MET A 1 -27.58 29.80 -2.85
N VAL A 2 -27.13 28.63 -2.40
CA VAL A 2 -26.71 28.44 -1.00
C VAL A 2 -25.33 29.09 -0.82
N ASP A 3 -25.16 29.85 0.24
CA ASP A 3 -23.96 30.64 0.49
C ASP A 3 -22.76 29.72 0.79
N ALA A 4 -21.58 30.02 0.26
CA ALA A 4 -20.41 29.14 0.39
C ALA A 4 -19.98 29.00 1.87
N GLU A 5 -20.22 30.03 2.67
CA GLU A 5 -19.99 30.04 4.11
C GLU A 5 -20.99 29.16 4.89
N GLU A 6 -22.19 28.97 4.35
CA GLU A 6 -23.23 28.13 4.94
C GLU A 6 -22.96 26.64 4.71
N LEU A 7 -22.33 26.29 3.58
CA LEU A 7 -21.80 24.93 3.35
C LEU A 7 -20.67 24.58 4.33
N ILE A 8 -19.76 25.51 4.63
CA ILE A 8 -18.62 25.29 5.55
C ILE A 8 -19.09 25.04 7.00
N ARG A 9 -20.25 25.60 7.37
CA ARG A 9 -20.84 25.46 8.72
C ARG A 9 -21.70 24.21 8.89
N GLN A 10 -21.93 23.43 7.83
CA GLN A 10 -22.68 22.18 7.97
C GLN A 10 -21.85 21.18 8.79
N PRO A 11 -22.49 20.42 9.70
CA PRO A 11 -21.81 19.35 10.42
C PRO A 11 -21.51 18.22 9.43
N HIS A 12 -20.35 18.29 8.79
CA HIS A 12 -19.88 17.29 7.83
C HIS A 12 -19.47 16.01 8.58
N GLY A 13 -20.42 15.24 9.09
CA GLY A 13 -20.13 14.15 10.03
C GLY A 13 -19.05 13.17 9.55
N ARG A 14 -19.07 12.79 8.27
CA ARG A 14 -18.11 11.84 7.69
C ARG A 14 -16.78 12.49 7.30
N GLU A 15 -16.82 13.71 6.77
CA GLU A 15 -15.63 14.46 6.37
C GLU A 15 -14.87 15.01 7.60
N GLN A 16 -15.57 15.39 8.66
CA GLN A 16 -14.96 15.75 9.94
C GLN A 16 -14.34 14.52 10.61
N GLN A 17 -15.01 13.36 10.53
CA GLN A 17 -14.46 12.13 11.06
C GLN A 17 -13.10 11.79 10.41
N VAL A 18 -13.01 11.77 9.08
CA VAL A 18 -11.73 11.46 8.40
C VAL A 18 -10.66 12.51 8.69
N LYS A 19 -11.01 13.80 8.85
CA LYS A 19 -10.06 14.84 9.29
C LYS A 19 -9.48 14.53 10.67
N MET A 20 -10.33 14.16 11.62
CA MET A 20 -9.88 13.79 12.97
C MET A 20 -9.04 12.52 12.98
N GLU A 21 -9.40 11.53 12.16
CA GLU A 21 -8.61 10.30 11.98
C GLU A 21 -7.22 10.62 11.45
N ILE A 22 -7.10 11.45 10.39
CA ILE A 22 -5.80 11.88 9.84
C ILE A 22 -4.94 12.57 10.92
N VAL A 23 -5.51 13.53 11.65
CA VAL A 23 -4.78 14.23 12.72
C VAL A 23 -4.33 13.25 13.81
N SER A 24 -5.19 12.30 14.18
CA SER A 24 -4.85 11.27 15.16
C SER A 24 -3.72 10.36 14.69
N MET A 25 -3.72 9.95 13.42
CA MET A 25 -2.66 9.13 12.83
C MET A 25 -1.33 9.89 12.82
N ILE A 26 -1.35 11.18 12.46
CA ILE A 26 -0.16 12.04 12.50
C ILE A 26 0.36 12.18 13.93
N HIS A 27 -0.51 12.43 14.92
CA HIS A 27 -0.11 12.47 16.33
C HIS A 27 0.43 11.12 16.83
N GLY A 28 -0.09 10.01 16.30
CA GLY A 28 0.38 8.66 16.59
C GLY A 28 1.73 8.31 15.95
N GLY A 29 2.26 9.17 15.07
CA GLY A 29 3.50 8.90 14.33
C GLY A 29 3.34 7.87 13.22
N GLU A 30 2.12 7.66 12.72
CA GLU A 30 1.86 6.79 11.58
C GLU A 30 2.62 7.24 10.34
N SER A 31 3.03 6.29 9.50
CA SER A 31 3.81 6.64 8.32
C SER A 31 2.94 7.43 7.32
N PRO A 32 3.51 8.40 6.58
CA PRO A 32 2.75 9.16 5.59
C PRO A 32 2.04 8.29 4.55
N TYR A 33 2.61 7.12 4.22
CA TYR A 33 1.99 6.16 3.29
C TYR A 33 0.73 5.52 3.87
N ASP A 34 0.74 5.24 5.18
CA ASP A 34 -0.40 4.65 5.87
C ASP A 34 -1.55 5.67 5.98
N VAL A 35 -1.21 6.94 6.24
CA VAL A 35 -2.18 8.06 6.20
C VAL A 35 -2.80 8.21 4.81
N ILE A 36 -1.99 8.25 3.75
CA ILE A 36 -2.48 8.36 2.36
C ILE A 36 -3.38 7.17 2.01
N TYR A 37 -2.97 5.96 2.39
CA TYR A 37 -3.77 4.77 2.10
C TYR A 37 -5.11 4.77 2.86
N HIS A 38 -5.12 5.21 4.13
CA HIS A 38 -6.35 5.38 4.90
C HIS A 38 -7.32 6.36 4.23
N VAL A 39 -6.82 7.51 3.77
CA VAL A 39 -7.63 8.47 3.01
C VAL A 39 -8.15 7.87 1.71
N ALA A 40 -7.33 7.10 0.99
CA ALA A 40 -7.77 6.43 -0.23
C ALA A 40 -8.87 5.40 0.03
N GLN A 41 -8.80 4.65 1.14
CA GLN A 41 -9.87 3.74 1.57
C GLN A 41 -11.16 4.47 1.93
N TRP A 42 -11.06 5.63 2.57
CA TRP A 42 -12.22 6.48 2.84
C TRP A 42 -12.85 7.00 1.53
N LEU A 43 -12.02 7.49 0.60
CA LEU A 43 -12.45 7.97 -0.71
C LEU A 43 -13.13 6.86 -1.52
N GLU A 44 -12.54 5.67 -1.59
CA GLU A 44 -13.12 4.50 -2.26
C GLU A 44 -14.54 4.21 -1.77
N LYS A 45 -14.76 4.25 -0.45
CA LYS A 45 -16.07 4.05 0.17
C LYS A 45 -17.04 5.21 -0.10
N ALA A 46 -16.53 6.44 -0.09
CA ALA A 46 -17.33 7.64 -0.28
C ALA A 46 -17.77 7.83 -1.74
N SER A 47 -16.90 7.52 -2.71
CA SER A 47 -17.19 7.60 -4.14
C SER A 47 -17.89 6.35 -4.68
N GLY A 48 -17.78 5.21 -3.98
CA GLY A 48 -18.30 3.94 -4.47
C GLY A 48 -17.50 3.41 -5.66
N GLU A 49 -16.17 3.64 -5.68
CA GLU A 49 -15.25 3.21 -6.73
C GLU A 49 -14.34 2.08 -6.24
N PRO A 50 -14.78 0.80 -6.31
CA PRO A 50 -13.99 -0.32 -5.80
C PRO A 50 -12.60 -0.39 -6.43
N GLY A 51 -11.58 -0.53 -5.58
CA GLY A 51 -10.19 -0.70 -6.01
C GLY A 51 -9.39 0.61 -6.12
N TYR A 52 -10.00 1.78 -5.90
CA TYR A 52 -9.28 3.05 -5.84
C TYR A 52 -8.16 3.04 -4.78
N ALA A 53 -8.41 2.52 -3.59
CA ALA A 53 -7.39 2.42 -2.55
C ALA A 53 -6.23 1.53 -2.98
N GLN A 54 -6.54 0.39 -3.62
CA GLN A 54 -5.50 -0.51 -4.15
C GLN A 54 -4.69 0.15 -5.28
N TYR A 55 -5.33 0.95 -6.14
CA TYR A 55 -4.64 1.71 -7.18
C TYR A 55 -3.66 2.72 -6.57
N VAL A 56 -4.07 3.49 -5.55
CA VAL A 56 -3.19 4.42 -4.83
C VAL A 56 -2.01 3.69 -4.18
N LEU A 57 -2.26 2.54 -3.52
CA LEU A 57 -1.21 1.72 -2.92
C LEU A 57 -0.18 1.25 -3.98
N ASN A 58 -0.66 0.79 -5.14
CA ASN A 58 0.22 0.37 -6.23
C ASN A 58 1.05 1.53 -6.78
N ALA A 59 0.45 2.72 -6.92
CA ALA A 59 1.16 3.92 -7.35
C ALA A 59 2.25 4.33 -6.33
N MET A 60 1.94 4.27 -5.03
CA MET A 60 2.92 4.54 -3.97
C MET A 60 4.09 3.56 -4.00
N ARG A 61 3.83 2.26 -4.19
CA ARG A 61 4.87 1.23 -4.33
C ARG A 61 5.73 1.45 -5.56
N ALA A 62 5.13 1.78 -6.70
CA ALA A 62 5.85 2.02 -7.94
C ALA A 62 6.75 3.26 -7.85
N VAL A 63 6.22 4.38 -7.35
CA VAL A 63 6.94 5.67 -7.32
C VAL A 63 7.82 5.77 -6.08
N TYR A 64 7.23 5.83 -4.89
CA TYR A 64 8.00 6.03 -3.67
C TYR A 64 8.87 4.80 -3.33
N GLY A 65 8.34 3.60 -3.52
CA GLY A 65 9.12 2.38 -3.32
C GLY A 65 10.18 2.17 -4.39
N CYS A 66 9.77 1.83 -5.61
CA CYS A 66 10.69 1.35 -6.65
C CYS A 66 11.53 2.47 -7.29
N ALA A 67 10.91 3.60 -7.66
CA ALA A 67 11.61 4.67 -8.37
C ALA A 67 12.45 5.56 -7.45
N LEU A 68 11.87 5.99 -6.32
CA LEU A 68 12.53 6.85 -5.34
C LEU A 68 13.27 6.08 -4.25
N GLN A 69 13.21 4.74 -4.26
CA GLN A 69 13.94 3.88 -3.34
C GLN A 69 13.63 4.14 -1.86
N HIS A 70 12.44 4.62 -1.52
CA HIS A 70 12.03 4.74 -0.13
C HIS A 70 11.84 3.34 0.45
N VAL A 71 12.52 3.10 1.57
CA VAL A 71 12.60 1.78 2.20
C VAL A 71 11.22 1.27 2.64
N ARG A 72 10.43 2.12 3.32
CA ARG A 72 9.17 1.72 3.94
C ARG A 72 8.15 1.12 2.94
N PRO A 73 7.79 1.77 1.81
CA PRO A 73 6.87 1.18 0.83
C PRO A 73 7.35 -0.16 0.25
N MET A 74 8.67 -0.32 0.05
CA MET A 74 9.23 -1.59 -0.44
C MET A 74 9.19 -2.69 0.63
N GLU A 75 9.40 -2.38 1.90
CA GLU A 75 9.27 -3.34 3.00
C GLU A 75 7.83 -3.80 3.19
N ASP A 76 6.86 -2.91 3.02
CA ASP A 76 5.45 -3.27 3.06
C ASP A 76 5.04 -4.13 1.86
N GLU A 77 5.51 -3.81 0.65
CA GLU A 77 5.33 -4.69 -0.52
C GLU A 77 5.97 -6.06 -0.28
N LEU A 78 7.19 -6.10 0.26
CA LEU A 78 7.90 -7.34 0.54
C LEU A 78 7.09 -8.23 1.50
N ARG A 79 6.56 -7.66 2.59
CA ARG A 79 5.74 -8.38 3.57
C ARG A 79 4.50 -9.00 2.91
N ASP A 80 3.81 -8.23 2.07
CA ASP A 80 2.62 -8.70 1.36
C ASP A 80 2.93 -9.82 0.36
N VAL A 81 4.02 -9.67 -0.41
CA VAL A 81 4.44 -10.68 -1.39
C VAL A 81 4.89 -11.96 -0.69
N GLU A 82 5.59 -11.87 0.44
CA GLU A 82 5.96 -13.02 1.27
C GLU A 82 4.72 -13.73 1.84
N ALA A 83 3.76 -12.98 2.40
CA ALA A 83 2.51 -13.55 2.91
C ALA A 83 1.67 -14.20 1.78
N ARG A 84 1.67 -13.61 0.59
CA ARG A 84 1.02 -14.19 -0.59
C ARG A 84 1.72 -15.47 -1.05
N LEU A 85 3.06 -15.49 -1.05
CA LEU A 85 3.83 -16.68 -1.40
C LEU A 85 3.53 -17.86 -0.47
N VAL A 86 3.37 -17.62 0.83
CA VAL A 86 2.97 -18.67 1.80
C VAL A 86 1.63 -19.30 1.39
N ARG A 87 0.62 -18.47 1.07
CA ARG A 87 -0.69 -18.96 0.62
C ARG A 87 -0.63 -19.73 -0.70
N ILE A 88 0.16 -19.26 -1.66
CA ILE A 88 0.33 -19.93 -2.96
C ILE A 88 1.04 -21.29 -2.78
N ARG A 89 2.04 -21.37 -1.88
CA ARG A 89 2.69 -22.65 -1.54
C ARG A 89 1.71 -23.62 -0.88
N ALA A 90 0.89 -23.14 0.04
CA ALA A 90 -0.17 -23.98 0.64
C ALA A 90 -1.14 -24.50 -0.44
N ALA A 91 -1.54 -23.65 -1.40
CA ALA A 91 -2.38 -24.08 -2.52
C ALA A 91 -1.69 -25.11 -3.43
N TYR A 92 -0.37 -25.05 -3.61
CA TYR A 92 0.36 -26.03 -4.41
C TYR A 92 0.30 -27.46 -3.82
N GLU A 93 0.34 -27.55 -2.49
CA GLU A 93 0.27 -28.82 -1.75
C GLU A 93 -1.17 -29.37 -1.64
N ASP A 94 -2.18 -28.55 -1.94
CA ASP A 94 -3.58 -28.95 -1.85
C ASP A 94 -3.90 -30.02 -2.92
N PRO A 95 -4.38 -31.21 -2.53
CA PRO A 95 -4.72 -32.28 -3.47
C PRO A 95 -5.94 -31.96 -4.34
N VAL A 96 -6.69 -30.89 -4.05
CA VAL A 96 -7.85 -30.46 -4.86
C VAL A 96 -7.44 -30.04 -6.27
N PHE A 97 -6.20 -29.59 -6.46
CA PHE A 97 -5.71 -29.11 -7.76
C PHE A 97 -5.14 -30.23 -8.61
N THR A 98 -5.48 -30.17 -9.90
CA THR A 98 -4.93 -31.04 -10.93
C THR A 98 -3.45 -30.73 -11.20
N GLU A 99 -2.76 -31.65 -11.89
CA GLU A 99 -1.36 -31.45 -12.28
C GLU A 99 -1.16 -30.22 -13.19
N GLU A 100 -2.12 -29.89 -14.06
CA GLU A 100 -2.03 -28.67 -14.87
C GLU A 100 -2.17 -27.40 -14.03
N GLU A 101 -3.07 -27.39 -13.05
CA GLU A 101 -3.23 -26.27 -12.12
C GLU A 101 -2.00 -26.13 -11.23
N LYS A 102 -1.43 -27.24 -10.74
CA LYS A 102 -0.16 -27.24 -9.99
C LYS A 102 1.00 -26.69 -10.79
N LYS A 103 1.07 -26.93 -12.11
CA LYS A 103 2.05 -26.27 -12.99
C LYS A 103 1.87 -24.75 -12.99
N ARG A 104 0.63 -24.24 -13.10
CA ARG A 104 0.34 -22.79 -13.06
C ARG A 104 0.68 -22.19 -11.69
N ILE A 105 0.36 -22.89 -10.61
CA ILE A 105 0.70 -22.49 -9.25
C ILE A 105 2.22 -22.43 -9.09
N ARG A 106 2.96 -23.41 -9.63
CA ARG A 106 4.44 -23.39 -9.64
C ARG A 106 5.00 -22.16 -10.35
N PHE A 107 4.49 -21.79 -11.52
CA PHE A 107 4.91 -20.56 -12.18
C PHE A 107 4.64 -19.31 -11.33
N ALA A 108 3.51 -19.27 -10.61
CA ALA A 108 3.23 -18.18 -9.69
C ALA A 108 4.22 -18.15 -8.52
N ILE A 109 4.58 -19.30 -7.95
CA ILE A 109 5.62 -19.43 -6.91
C ILE A 109 6.94 -18.84 -7.40
N ASP A 110 7.41 -19.26 -8.59
CA ASP A 110 8.67 -18.81 -9.16
C ASP A 110 8.70 -17.29 -9.36
N LEU A 111 7.60 -16.72 -9.84
CA LEU A 111 7.46 -15.27 -10.03
C LEU A 111 7.54 -14.52 -8.69
N HIS A 112 6.86 -15.00 -7.65
CA HIS A 112 6.88 -14.37 -6.34
C HIS A 112 8.26 -14.47 -5.68
N VAL A 113 8.94 -15.63 -5.80
CA VAL A 113 10.32 -15.81 -5.30
C VAL A 113 11.28 -14.82 -5.96
N LYS A 114 11.19 -14.66 -7.28
CA LYS A 114 12.00 -13.67 -8.02
C LYS A 114 11.70 -12.24 -7.57
N ASN A 115 10.42 -11.90 -7.37
CA ASN A 115 10.06 -10.55 -6.90
C ASN A 115 10.57 -10.27 -5.49
N ILE A 116 10.48 -11.24 -4.58
CA ILE A 116 11.01 -11.15 -3.21
C ILE A 116 12.51 -10.89 -3.23
N ALA A 117 13.27 -11.64 -4.04
CA ALA A 117 14.72 -11.44 -4.17
C ALA A 117 15.04 -10.01 -4.65
N ARG A 118 14.37 -9.56 -5.73
CA ARG A 118 14.49 -8.19 -6.26
C ARG A 118 14.20 -7.14 -5.20
N LEU A 119 13.10 -7.28 -4.45
CA LEU A 119 12.72 -6.33 -3.39
C LEU A 119 13.78 -6.28 -2.27
N LYS A 120 14.27 -7.44 -1.82
CA LYS A 120 15.33 -7.51 -0.80
C LYS A 120 16.61 -6.79 -1.25
N GLU A 121 17.03 -6.98 -2.49
CA GLU A 121 18.19 -6.28 -3.06
C GLU A 121 17.96 -4.76 -3.15
N CYS A 122 16.79 -4.33 -3.63
CA CYS A 122 16.44 -2.91 -3.70
C CYS A 122 16.44 -2.25 -2.31
N ILE A 123 15.85 -2.91 -1.30
CA ILE A 123 15.82 -2.43 0.08
C ILE A 123 17.24 -2.35 0.65
N ALA A 124 18.06 -3.38 0.45
CA ALA A 124 19.46 -3.37 0.91
C ALA A 124 20.24 -2.21 0.31
N ARG A 125 20.10 -1.97 -1.00
CA ARG A 125 20.73 -0.84 -1.69
C ARG A 125 20.22 0.50 -1.17
N ALA A 126 18.90 0.65 -1.01
CA ALA A 126 18.30 1.87 -0.48
C ALA A 126 18.81 2.21 0.93
N LYS A 127 18.89 1.21 1.82
CA LYS A 127 19.44 1.37 3.17
C LYS A 127 20.92 1.73 3.16
N ALA A 128 21.70 1.17 2.23
CA ALA A 128 23.12 1.47 2.09
C ALA A 128 23.38 2.88 1.53
N ASN A 129 22.50 3.38 0.65
CA ASN A 129 22.65 4.69 0.01
C ASN A 129 22.23 5.86 0.92
N GLY A 130 21.45 5.59 1.96
CA GLY A 130 21.39 6.43 3.17
C GLY A 130 21.12 7.92 2.96
N GLU A 131 20.50 8.37 1.87
CA GLU A 131 20.02 9.75 1.81
C GLU A 131 18.76 9.84 2.69
N PRO A 132 18.81 10.56 3.82
CA PRO A 132 17.59 10.86 4.54
C PRO A 132 16.71 11.65 3.58
N ALA A 133 15.45 11.23 3.44
CA ALA A 133 14.43 12.09 2.87
C ALA A 133 14.19 13.25 3.86
N GLU A 134 15.15 14.17 3.96
CA GLU A 134 14.95 15.44 4.64
C GLU A 134 13.94 16.20 3.80
N ILE A 135 12.68 16.17 4.26
CA ILE A 135 11.65 17.07 3.77
C ILE A 135 12.05 18.46 4.29
N VAL A 136 12.83 19.19 3.50
CA VAL A 136 13.05 20.62 3.71
C VAL A 136 11.70 21.28 3.46
N LYS A 137 11.01 21.64 4.55
CA LYS A 137 9.80 22.46 4.47
C LYS A 137 10.22 23.88 4.09
N ASN A 138 9.73 24.36 2.94
CA ASN A 138 9.77 25.78 2.60
C ASN A 138 8.83 26.58 3.51
#